data_AF-A0A921MSJ9-F1
#
_entry.id   AF-A0A921MSJ9-F1
#
_cell.length_a   1.000
_cell.length_b   1.000
_cell.length_c   1.000
_cell.angle_alpha   90.00
_cell.angle_beta   90.00
_cell.angle_gamma   90.00
#
_symmetry.space_group_name_H-M   'P 1'
#
loop_
_entity.id
_entity.type
_entity.pdbx_description
1 polymer ?
#
loop_
_entity_poly.entity_id
_entity_poly.type
_entity_poly.pdbx_seq_one_letter_code
_entity_poly.pdbx_strand_id
1 'polypeptide(L)'
;MKLRLIFPAVLLLIGTNVQAQNQILADLHLPETLCDTTVDIPAVSDKKIIIECDPVTQSRHVGISLFSPESKEMIGRPICEFLERLALQLCMTSTLDEATTYLKRKGIDLTFNGKPYGSEQFKSMRRVIDAAIIPSDFQLTDSDKRFHATFYFNLFDRLEIEFPASRELIFGTDKKTADQEIYATLLSSTDSASLPPHDLPPIASLYNDSTGLYVSKGKSFMLDILNENKYYTLDDKGNLHVLFSPEYPEQSVRNVMWGITDIDPLFCVTHRMYGGYTPSFELRLSKLFQTFADDFTPYIGTQMLDEQTLQCVIVFHNNTYHYLHMIVCSISIGEIGQLATKTIQADFFSNIPQHNLKKLF
;
A
#
# COMPACT_ATOMS: atom_id res chain seq x y z
N MET A 1 -7.44 -46.43 23.25
CA MET A 1 -8.54 -45.68 22.60
C MET A 1 -7.90 -44.48 21.88
N LYS A 2 -7.71 -44.56 20.56
CA LYS A 2 -7.06 -43.50 19.76
C LYS A 2 -8.10 -42.44 19.44
N LEU A 3 -8.04 -41.28 20.12
CA LEU A 3 -8.81 -40.10 19.69
C LEU A 3 -8.24 -39.65 18.34
N ARG A 4 -8.97 -39.90 17.25
CA ARG A 4 -8.78 -39.18 16.00
C ARG A 4 -9.34 -37.77 16.23
N LEU A 5 -8.45 -36.78 16.34
CA LEU A 5 -8.82 -35.38 16.17
C LEU A 5 -9.27 -35.21 14.71
N ILE A 6 -10.58 -35.13 14.52
CA ILE A 6 -11.19 -34.73 13.27
C ILE A 6 -11.13 -33.20 13.26
N PHE A 7 -10.17 -32.63 12.54
CA PHE A 7 -10.17 -31.21 12.23
C PHE A 7 -11.40 -30.93 11.35
N PRO A 8 -12.33 -30.04 11.74
CA PRO A 8 -13.36 -29.60 10.82
C PRO A 8 -12.71 -28.87 9.64
N ALA A 9 -13.31 -28.99 8.46
CA ALA A 9 -12.83 -28.37 7.23
C ALA A 9 -12.62 -26.86 7.44
N VAL A 10 -11.36 -26.42 7.38
CA VAL A 10 -10.97 -25.02 7.45
C VAL A 10 -11.47 -24.34 6.18
N LEU A 11 -12.49 -23.49 6.32
CA LEU A 11 -12.90 -22.62 5.23
C LEU A 11 -11.77 -21.61 4.98
N LEU A 12 -11.33 -21.55 3.72
CA LEU A 12 -10.27 -20.70 3.18
C LEU A 12 -10.58 -19.19 3.34
N LEU A 13 -10.46 -18.67 4.55
CA LEU A 13 -10.62 -17.25 4.88
C LEU A 13 -9.54 -16.82 5.87
N ILE A 14 -8.28 -16.78 5.45
CA ILE A 14 -7.32 -15.87 6.09
C ILE A 14 -7.48 -14.51 5.42
N GLY A 15 -8.56 -13.83 5.81
CA GLY A 15 -8.65 -12.38 5.68
C GLY A 15 -8.11 -11.76 6.96
N THR A 16 -7.55 -10.56 6.89
CA THR A 16 -7.12 -9.79 8.07
C THR A 16 -8.27 -9.00 8.72
N ASN A 17 -9.51 -9.39 8.45
CA ASN A 17 -10.65 -8.89 9.22
C ASN A 17 -10.72 -9.65 10.57
N VAL A 18 -11.04 -8.92 11.65
CA VAL A 18 -11.13 -9.39 13.03
C VAL A 18 -11.87 -10.72 13.17
N GLN A 19 -12.95 -10.94 12.41
CA GLN A 19 -13.70 -12.20 12.44
C GLN A 19 -12.88 -13.41 11.95
N ALA A 20 -12.12 -13.25 10.88
CA ALA A 20 -11.25 -14.31 10.35
C ALA A 20 -10.04 -14.55 11.26
N GLN A 21 -9.48 -13.49 11.86
CA GLN A 21 -8.40 -13.60 12.85
C GLN A 21 -8.84 -14.34 14.12
N ASN A 22 -10.04 -14.04 14.65
CA ASN A 22 -10.59 -14.76 15.80
C ASN A 22 -10.85 -16.24 15.48
N GLN A 23 -11.28 -16.55 14.25
CA GLN A 23 -11.43 -17.93 13.81
C GLN A 23 -10.08 -18.67 13.78
N ILE A 24 -9.00 -18.04 13.31
CA ILE A 24 -7.65 -18.64 13.31
C ILE A 24 -7.20 -18.94 14.74
N LEU A 25 -7.39 -18.00 15.68
CA LEU A 25 -7.05 -18.23 17.08
C LEU A 25 -7.89 -19.37 17.68
N ALA A 26 -9.19 -19.43 17.38
CA ALA A 26 -10.07 -20.51 17.83
C ALA A 26 -9.62 -21.88 17.28
N ASP A 27 -9.25 -21.94 15.99
CA ASP A 27 -8.73 -23.14 15.32
C ASP A 27 -7.39 -23.59 15.91
N LEU A 28 -6.59 -22.65 16.42
CA LEU A 28 -5.34 -22.90 17.14
C LEU A 28 -5.54 -23.14 18.64
N HIS A 29 -6.78 -23.10 19.14
CA HIS A 29 -7.14 -23.19 20.56
C HIS A 29 -6.47 -22.13 21.44
N LEU A 30 -6.33 -20.91 20.90
CA LEU A 30 -5.75 -19.76 21.57
C LEU A 30 -6.83 -18.75 22.01
N PRO A 31 -6.63 -18.04 23.14
CA PRO A 31 -7.53 -16.97 23.55
C PRO A 31 -7.58 -15.82 22.54
N GLU A 32 -8.79 -15.32 22.24
CA GLU A 32 -9.00 -14.15 21.37
C GLU A 32 -8.42 -12.84 21.95
N THR A 33 -7.96 -12.86 23.20
CA THR A 33 -7.33 -11.72 23.88
C THR A 33 -5.82 -11.65 23.66
N LEU A 34 -5.20 -12.65 23.03
CA LEU A 34 -3.76 -12.64 22.77
C LEU A 34 -3.39 -11.55 21.76
N CYS A 35 -2.29 -10.86 22.07
CA CYS A 35 -1.77 -9.72 21.32
C CYS A 35 -0.28 -9.56 21.67
N ASP A 36 0.51 -9.12 20.69
CA ASP A 36 1.95 -8.82 20.81
C ASP A 36 2.74 -9.89 21.57
N THR A 37 2.59 -11.14 21.13
CA THR A 37 3.13 -12.31 21.81
C THR A 37 3.58 -13.39 20.84
N THR A 38 4.28 -14.39 21.38
CA THR A 38 4.73 -15.55 20.64
C THR A 38 4.40 -16.81 21.44
N VAL A 39 3.74 -17.77 20.79
CA VAL A 39 3.19 -18.97 21.45
C VAL A 39 3.69 -20.23 20.77
N ASP A 40 4.05 -21.24 21.56
CA ASP A 40 4.32 -22.58 21.06
C ASP A 40 3.00 -23.31 20.79
N ILE A 41 2.79 -23.78 19.56
CA ILE A 41 1.56 -24.50 19.20
C ILE A 41 1.91 -25.92 18.74
N PRO A 42 1.45 -26.98 19.45
CA PRO A 42 1.72 -28.37 19.09
C PRO A 42 1.25 -28.75 17.67
N ALA A 43 0.25 -28.05 17.15
CA ALA A 43 -0.28 -28.26 15.81
C ALA A 43 0.71 -27.87 14.70
N VAL A 44 1.69 -26.99 14.99
CA VAL A 44 2.69 -26.45 14.05
C VAL A 44 4.10 -26.68 14.61
N SER A 45 4.41 -27.95 14.89
CA SER A 45 5.75 -28.55 14.96
C SER A 45 6.89 -27.69 15.54
N ASP A 46 6.97 -27.55 16.87
CA ASP A 46 8.03 -26.86 17.62
C ASP A 46 8.42 -25.45 17.12
N LYS A 47 7.67 -24.89 16.16
CA LYS A 47 7.84 -23.54 15.65
C LYS A 47 6.88 -22.65 16.38
N LYS A 48 7.36 -21.44 16.60
CA LYS A 48 6.63 -20.40 17.31
C LYS A 48 5.62 -19.74 16.38
N ILE A 49 4.41 -19.54 16.87
CA ILE A 49 3.40 -18.71 16.22
C ILE A 49 3.51 -17.30 16.79
N ILE A 50 3.61 -16.32 15.90
CA ILE A 50 3.63 -14.91 16.24
C ILE A 50 2.22 -14.32 16.12
N ILE A 51 1.84 -13.49 17.09
CA ILE A 51 0.60 -12.73 17.10
C ILE A 51 0.98 -11.27 17.39
N GLU A 52 0.78 -10.39 16.42
CA GLU A 52 1.06 -8.95 16.52
C GLU A 52 -0.22 -8.15 16.25
N CYS A 53 -0.45 -7.07 16.98
CA CYS A 53 -1.59 -6.19 16.77
C CYS A 53 -1.15 -4.82 16.26
N ASP A 54 -1.86 -4.31 15.26
CA ASP A 54 -1.71 -2.93 14.83
C ASP A 54 -2.49 -2.01 15.79
N PRO A 55 -1.82 -1.03 16.43
CA PRO A 55 -2.46 -0.19 17.46
C PRO A 55 -3.48 0.79 16.88
N VAL A 56 -3.42 1.11 15.58
CA VAL A 56 -4.28 2.10 14.92
C VAL A 56 -5.55 1.44 14.38
N THR A 57 -5.37 0.37 13.63
CA THR A 57 -6.41 -0.36 12.92
C THR A 57 -7.02 -1.49 13.75
N GLN A 58 -6.38 -1.89 14.86
CA GLN A 58 -6.73 -3.05 15.68
C GLN A 58 -6.70 -4.38 14.91
N SER A 59 -6.09 -4.39 13.72
CA SER A 59 -5.88 -5.60 12.94
C SER A 59 -4.80 -6.48 13.58
N ARG A 60 -4.89 -7.79 13.40
CA ARG A 60 -3.94 -8.77 13.95
C ARG A 60 -3.20 -9.54 12.85
N HIS A 61 -1.89 -9.59 12.95
CA HIS A 61 -1.09 -10.57 12.22
C HIS A 61 -0.98 -11.86 13.04
N VAL A 62 -1.21 -13.00 12.38
CA VAL A 62 -1.01 -14.34 12.95
C VAL A 62 -0.28 -15.21 11.94
N GLY A 63 0.91 -15.69 12.27
CA GLY A 63 1.73 -16.48 11.35
C GLY A 63 2.78 -17.35 12.05
N ILE A 64 3.47 -18.20 11.29
CA ILE A 64 4.67 -18.89 11.79
C ILE A 64 5.78 -17.86 11.88
N SER A 65 6.47 -17.74 13.02
CA SER A 65 7.60 -16.83 13.17
C SER A 65 8.76 -17.30 12.30
N LEU A 66 8.97 -16.63 11.17
CA LEU A 66 10.04 -16.92 10.20
C LEU A 66 11.16 -15.89 10.24
N PHE A 67 10.85 -14.67 10.70
CA PHE A 67 11.74 -13.52 10.64
C PHE A 67 12.01 -12.94 12.03
N SER A 68 13.24 -12.42 12.20
CA SER A 68 13.55 -11.53 13.31
C SER A 68 12.89 -10.15 13.12
N PRO A 69 12.67 -9.37 14.20
CA PRO A 69 12.21 -7.99 14.07
C PRO A 69 13.07 -7.15 13.12
N GLU A 70 14.39 -7.29 13.19
CA GLU A 70 15.34 -6.58 12.35
C GLU A 70 15.18 -6.97 10.87
N SER A 71 14.96 -8.26 10.58
CA SER A 71 14.66 -8.72 9.22
C SER A 71 13.35 -8.14 8.70
N LYS A 72 12.31 -8.03 9.55
CA LYS A 72 11.02 -7.43 9.15
C LYS A 72 11.19 -5.96 8.77
N GLU A 73 12.01 -5.20 9.50
CA GLU A 73 12.31 -3.80 9.16
C GLU A 73 13.08 -3.68 7.84
N MET A 74 14.08 -4.53 7.62
CA MET A 74 14.90 -4.48 6.40
C MET A 74 14.16 -4.92 5.13
N ILE A 75 13.31 -5.95 5.23
CA ILE A 75 12.62 -6.54 4.07
C ILE A 75 11.31 -5.80 3.77
N GLY A 76 10.68 -5.25 4.79
CA GLY A 76 9.32 -4.73 4.74
C GLY A 76 8.36 -5.67 5.47
N ARG A 77 7.86 -5.20 6.61
CA ARG A 77 6.97 -5.92 7.52
C ARG A 77 5.78 -6.59 6.80
N PRO A 78 5.02 -5.93 5.89
CA PRO A 78 3.88 -6.57 5.23
C PRO A 78 4.24 -7.81 4.40
N ILE A 79 5.44 -7.85 3.80
CA ILE A 79 5.90 -9.00 3.01
C ILE A 79 6.25 -10.16 3.94
N CYS A 80 6.98 -9.88 5.02
CA CYS A 80 7.29 -10.88 6.03
C CYS A 80 6.01 -11.47 6.63
N GLU A 81 5.07 -10.63 7.05
CA GLU A 81 3.80 -11.06 7.63
C GLU A 81 2.96 -11.89 6.64
N PHE A 82 2.97 -11.54 5.35
CA PHE A 82 2.37 -12.36 4.30
C PHE A 82 2.99 -13.77 4.24
N LEU A 83 4.32 -13.87 4.23
CA LEU A 83 5.03 -15.15 4.14
C LEU A 83 4.80 -16.02 5.39
N GLU A 84 4.80 -15.40 6.58
CA GLU A 84 4.48 -16.05 7.85
C GLU A 84 3.04 -16.58 7.90
N ARG A 85 2.07 -15.79 7.42
CA ARG A 85 0.66 -16.20 7.26
C ARG A 85 0.51 -17.31 6.23
N LEU A 86 1.16 -17.21 5.08
CA LEU A 86 1.11 -18.20 4.02
C LEU A 86 1.65 -19.55 4.51
N ALA A 87 2.79 -19.54 5.21
CA ALA A 87 3.37 -20.75 5.78
C ALA A 87 2.41 -21.40 6.78
N LEU A 88 1.83 -20.62 7.70
CA LEU A 88 0.83 -21.10 8.66
C LEU A 88 -0.37 -21.74 7.93
N GLN A 89 -0.92 -21.03 6.95
CA GLN A 89 -2.08 -21.48 6.20
C GLN A 89 -1.84 -22.83 5.52
N LEU A 90 -0.70 -22.98 4.85
CA LEU A 90 -0.34 -24.20 4.13
C LEU A 90 -0.01 -25.36 5.08
N CYS A 91 0.52 -25.07 6.28
CA CYS A 91 0.72 -26.07 7.32
C CYS A 91 -0.61 -26.57 7.93
N MET A 92 -1.63 -25.71 7.97
CA MET A 92 -2.96 -26.02 8.51
C MET A 92 -3.95 -26.57 7.48
N THR A 93 -3.65 -26.45 6.18
CA THR A 93 -4.56 -26.91 5.13
C THR A 93 -4.65 -28.44 5.12
N SER A 94 -5.87 -28.97 5.22
CA SER A 94 -6.15 -30.40 5.42
C SER A 94 -5.79 -31.28 4.22
N THR A 95 -5.89 -30.74 3.00
CA THR A 95 -5.65 -31.52 1.77
C THR A 95 -4.73 -30.81 0.79
N LEU A 96 -4.01 -31.60 -0.01
CA LEU A 96 -3.16 -31.08 -1.07
C LEU A 96 -3.98 -30.33 -2.15
N ASP A 97 -5.18 -30.83 -2.46
CA ASP A 97 -6.07 -30.24 -3.48
C ASP A 97 -6.54 -28.82 -3.08
N GLU A 98 -6.96 -28.64 -1.83
CA GLU A 98 -7.32 -27.31 -1.30
C GLU A 98 -6.14 -26.34 -1.35
N ALA A 99 -4.95 -26.80 -0.94
CA ALA A 99 -3.74 -25.97 -0.95
C ALA A 99 -3.34 -25.55 -2.37
N THR A 100 -3.30 -26.50 -3.31
CA THR A 100 -2.96 -26.20 -4.72
C THR A 100 -4.00 -25.30 -5.38
N THR A 101 -5.29 -25.49 -5.08
CA THR A 101 -6.37 -24.62 -5.56
C THR A 101 -6.22 -23.20 -5.04
N TYR A 102 -5.89 -23.03 -3.75
CA TYR A 102 -5.63 -21.71 -3.17
C TYR A 102 -4.44 -21.01 -3.84
N LEU A 103 -3.30 -21.69 -3.94
CA LEU A 103 -2.08 -21.15 -4.55
C LEU A 103 -2.33 -20.70 -5.99
N LYS A 104 -2.98 -21.56 -6.79
CA LYS A 104 -3.37 -21.24 -8.17
C LYS A 104 -4.31 -20.02 -8.24
N ARG A 105 -5.32 -19.94 -7.38
CA ARG A 105 -6.25 -18.79 -7.35
C ARG A 105 -5.57 -17.48 -6.98
N LYS A 106 -4.53 -17.54 -6.13
CA LYS A 106 -3.76 -16.37 -5.69
C LYS A 106 -2.53 -16.10 -6.57
N GLY A 107 -2.26 -16.94 -7.57
CA GLY A 107 -1.11 -16.80 -8.48
C GLY A 107 0.23 -16.99 -7.78
N ILE A 108 0.27 -17.82 -6.75
CA ILE A 108 1.47 -18.12 -5.95
C ILE A 108 2.09 -19.43 -6.46
N ASP A 109 3.38 -19.39 -6.75
CA ASP A 109 4.17 -20.56 -7.11
C ASP A 109 5.11 -20.92 -5.97
N LEU A 110 5.24 -22.21 -5.69
CA LEU A 110 6.07 -22.75 -4.63
C LEU A 110 6.99 -23.82 -5.19
N THR A 111 8.29 -23.71 -4.93
CA THR A 111 9.25 -24.77 -5.24
C THR A 111 10.13 -25.06 -4.03
N PHE A 112 10.44 -26.34 -3.82
CA PHE A 112 11.38 -26.79 -2.81
C PHE A 112 12.46 -27.63 -3.49
N ASN A 113 13.72 -27.21 -3.41
CA ASN A 113 14.86 -27.84 -4.10
C ASN A 113 14.59 -28.04 -5.61
N GLY A 114 13.97 -27.03 -6.24
CA GLY A 114 13.59 -27.05 -7.66
C GLY A 114 12.41 -27.98 -8.00
N LYS A 115 11.68 -28.50 -7.00
CA LYS A 115 10.48 -29.32 -7.20
C LYS A 115 9.23 -28.52 -6.88
N PRO A 116 8.25 -28.41 -7.79
CA PRO A 116 7.05 -27.62 -7.56
C PRO A 116 6.13 -28.26 -6.52
N TYR A 117 5.37 -27.45 -5.79
CA TYR A 117 4.37 -27.94 -4.84
C TYR A 117 3.28 -28.74 -5.56
N GLY A 118 2.90 -29.87 -4.98
CA GLY A 118 2.01 -30.87 -5.58
C GLY A 118 2.74 -32.00 -6.32
N SER A 119 4.04 -31.86 -6.58
CA SER A 119 4.86 -32.96 -7.13
C SER A 119 5.06 -34.08 -6.11
N GLU A 120 5.48 -35.27 -6.56
CA GLU A 120 5.80 -36.40 -5.66
C GLU A 120 6.80 -36.06 -4.55
N GLN A 121 7.74 -35.14 -4.82
CA GLN A 121 8.77 -34.74 -3.88
C GLN A 121 8.36 -33.59 -2.95
N PHE A 122 7.31 -32.82 -3.28
CA PHE A 122 6.88 -31.67 -2.49
C PHE A 122 5.35 -31.60 -2.38
N LYS A 123 4.78 -32.31 -1.40
CA LYS A 123 3.33 -32.38 -1.14
C LYS A 123 2.89 -31.75 0.18
N SER A 124 3.82 -31.28 1.01
CA SER A 124 3.52 -30.83 2.37
C SER A 124 4.44 -29.70 2.77
N MET A 125 3.88 -28.50 2.96
CA MET A 125 4.60 -27.37 3.50
C MET A 125 5.05 -27.65 4.94
N ARG A 126 4.20 -28.33 5.73
CA ARG A 126 4.54 -28.74 7.09
C ARG A 126 5.86 -29.49 7.16
N ARG A 127 6.09 -30.48 6.30
CA ARG A 127 7.36 -31.23 6.28
C ARG A 127 8.58 -30.34 6.01
N VAL A 128 8.43 -29.30 5.20
CA VAL A 128 9.50 -28.32 4.91
C VAL A 128 9.76 -27.45 6.14
N ILE A 129 8.71 -26.91 6.76
CA ILE A 129 8.83 -26.05 7.95
C ILE A 129 9.35 -26.82 9.17
N ASP A 130 8.94 -28.07 9.36
CA ASP A 130 9.41 -28.92 10.47
C ASP A 130 10.93 -29.14 10.40
N ALA A 131 11.47 -29.29 9.18
CA ALA A 131 12.89 -29.49 8.93
C ALA A 131 13.68 -28.17 8.85
N ALA A 132 13.01 -27.02 8.75
CA ALA A 132 13.65 -25.73 8.60
C ALA A 132 14.41 -25.31 9.86
N ILE A 133 15.63 -24.81 9.69
CA ILE A 133 16.37 -24.11 10.74
C ILE A 133 15.98 -22.63 10.64
N ILE A 134 15.46 -22.06 11.73
CA ILE A 134 14.92 -20.70 11.76
C ILE A 134 15.61 -19.93 12.91
N PRO A 135 16.02 -18.66 12.72
CA PRO A 135 15.94 -17.90 11.46
C PRO A 135 16.87 -18.48 10.38
N SER A 136 16.46 -18.37 9.12
CA SER A 136 17.21 -18.82 7.96
C SER A 136 17.72 -17.65 7.16
N ASP A 137 18.77 -17.86 6.37
CA ASP A 137 19.16 -16.89 5.35
C ASP A 137 18.00 -16.69 4.37
N PHE A 138 17.78 -15.43 3.98
CA PHE A 138 16.62 -15.03 3.18
C PHE A 138 17.03 -14.03 2.11
N GLN A 139 16.44 -14.19 0.93
CA GLN A 139 16.59 -13.25 -0.17
C GLN A 139 15.22 -12.92 -0.76
N LEU A 140 14.99 -11.63 -0.99
CA LEU A 140 13.84 -11.13 -1.74
C LEU A 140 14.35 -10.40 -2.98
N THR A 141 13.79 -10.73 -4.14
CA THR A 141 13.98 -9.98 -5.38
C THR A 141 12.63 -9.64 -5.97
N ASP A 142 12.53 -8.50 -6.65
CA ASP A 142 11.35 -8.10 -7.40
C ASP A 142 11.62 -8.18 -8.91
N SER A 143 10.65 -8.72 -9.65
CA SER A 143 10.68 -8.71 -11.12
C SER A 143 9.26 -8.69 -11.66
N ASP A 144 8.97 -7.74 -12.55
CA ASP A 144 7.71 -7.65 -13.31
C ASP A 144 6.44 -7.85 -12.45
N LYS A 145 6.26 -7.01 -11.42
CA LYS A 145 5.10 -7.02 -10.50
C LYS A 145 4.94 -8.31 -9.70
N ARG A 146 6.01 -9.09 -9.56
CA ARG A 146 6.07 -10.28 -8.71
C ARG A 146 7.27 -10.18 -7.78
N PHE A 147 7.09 -10.72 -6.58
CA PHE A 147 8.15 -10.96 -5.64
C PHE A 147 8.60 -12.41 -5.76
N HIS A 148 9.91 -12.62 -5.66
CA HIS A 148 10.54 -13.92 -5.54
C HIS A 148 11.29 -13.97 -4.21
N ALA A 149 10.72 -14.72 -3.26
CA ALA A 149 11.25 -14.92 -1.93
C ALA A 149 11.95 -16.28 -1.86
N THR A 150 13.18 -16.30 -1.38
CA THR A 150 13.99 -17.52 -1.25
C THR A 150 14.47 -17.67 0.19
N PHE A 151 14.10 -18.79 0.82
CA PHE A 151 14.62 -19.21 2.11
C PHE A 151 15.69 -20.27 1.92
N TYR A 152 16.84 -20.09 2.57
CA TYR A 152 17.94 -21.04 2.58
C TYR A 152 18.02 -21.66 3.98
N PHE A 153 17.36 -22.81 4.17
CA PHE A 153 17.31 -23.48 5.48
C PHE A 153 18.63 -24.18 5.82
N ASN A 154 19.38 -24.60 4.81
CA ASN A 154 20.75 -25.09 4.91
C ASN A 154 21.42 -25.04 3.51
N LEU A 155 22.60 -25.65 3.37
CA LEU A 155 23.37 -25.67 2.11
C LEU A 155 22.62 -26.29 0.91
N PHE A 156 21.65 -27.18 1.15
CA PHE A 156 20.98 -27.95 0.11
C PHE A 156 19.47 -27.73 0.07
N ASP A 157 18.87 -27.28 1.17
CA ASP A 157 17.43 -27.06 1.28
C ASP A 157 17.07 -25.59 1.07
N ARG A 158 16.35 -25.36 -0.02
CA ARG A 158 15.89 -24.05 -0.47
C ARG A 158 14.40 -24.09 -0.78
N LEU A 159 13.65 -23.18 -0.16
CA LEU A 159 12.24 -22.93 -0.46
C LEU A 159 12.13 -21.61 -1.23
N GLU A 160 11.55 -21.67 -2.41
CA GLU A 160 11.25 -20.51 -3.25
C GLU A 160 9.74 -20.29 -3.32
N ILE A 161 9.35 -19.04 -3.16
CA ILE A 161 7.97 -18.58 -3.19
C ILE A 161 7.90 -17.39 -4.15
N GLU A 162 7.15 -17.56 -5.24
CA GLU A 162 6.89 -16.49 -6.19
C GLU A 162 5.44 -16.04 -6.09
N PHE A 163 5.19 -14.75 -5.95
CA PHE A 163 3.84 -14.23 -5.72
C PHE A 163 3.64 -12.81 -6.29
N PRO A 164 2.40 -12.43 -6.65
CA PRO A 164 2.11 -11.09 -7.13
C PRO A 164 2.42 -10.01 -6.09
N ALA A 165 3.00 -8.91 -6.53
CA ALA A 165 3.13 -7.66 -5.78
C ALA A 165 1.75 -6.96 -5.70
N SER A 166 0.81 -7.60 -5.00
CA SER A 166 -0.58 -7.18 -4.86
C SER A 166 -0.88 -6.85 -3.40
N ARG A 167 -1.38 -5.64 -3.16
CA ARG A 167 -1.82 -5.20 -1.83
C ARG A 167 -2.80 -6.18 -1.18
N GLU A 168 -3.83 -6.61 -1.90
CA GLU A 168 -4.85 -7.53 -1.35
C GLU A 168 -4.22 -8.85 -0.87
N LEU A 169 -3.23 -9.37 -1.61
CA LEU A 169 -2.56 -10.60 -1.23
C LEU A 169 -1.66 -10.41 -0.01
N ILE A 170 -0.80 -9.40 -0.07
CA ILE A 170 0.25 -9.17 0.93
C ILE A 170 -0.38 -8.77 2.26
N PHE A 171 -1.26 -7.77 2.26
CA PHE A 171 -1.94 -7.29 3.46
C PHE A 171 -3.10 -8.20 3.91
N GLY A 172 -3.54 -9.13 3.05
CA GLY A 172 -4.63 -10.06 3.36
C GLY A 172 -5.99 -9.40 3.59
N THR A 173 -6.13 -8.11 3.29
CA THR A 173 -7.37 -7.34 3.43
C THR A 173 -8.11 -7.25 2.10
N ASP A 174 -9.44 -7.36 2.15
CA ASP A 174 -10.28 -7.00 1.02
C ASP A 174 -10.34 -5.47 0.84
N LYS A 175 -10.92 -5.02 -0.28
CA LYS A 175 -11.03 -3.58 -0.58
C LYS A 175 -11.82 -2.81 0.48
N LYS A 176 -12.85 -3.42 1.08
CA LYS A 176 -13.71 -2.75 2.07
C LYS A 176 -12.89 -2.45 3.33
N THR A 177 -12.19 -3.45 3.87
CA THR A 177 -11.32 -3.27 5.04
C THR A 177 -10.19 -2.29 4.72
N ALA A 178 -9.55 -2.42 3.55
CA ALA A 178 -8.51 -1.50 3.11
C ALA A 178 -8.96 -0.03 3.04
N ASP A 179 -10.19 0.22 2.56
CA ASP A 179 -10.76 1.56 2.50
C ASP A 179 -11.06 2.08 3.91
N GLN A 180 -11.48 1.23 4.84
CA GLN A 180 -11.72 1.60 6.24
C GLN A 180 -10.42 1.93 6.99
N GLU A 181 -9.35 1.18 6.75
CA GLU A 181 -8.02 1.43 7.33
C GLU A 181 -7.49 2.80 6.93
N ILE A 182 -7.55 3.16 5.65
CA ILE A 182 -7.07 4.46 5.19
C ILE A 182 -7.96 5.60 5.69
N TYR A 183 -9.27 5.38 5.77
CA TYR A 183 -10.20 6.35 6.37
C TYR A 183 -9.83 6.63 7.83
N ALA A 184 -9.61 5.58 8.63
CA ALA A 184 -9.18 5.72 10.01
C ALA A 184 -7.81 6.42 10.10
N THR A 185 -6.87 6.07 9.24
CA THR A 185 -5.50 6.65 9.20
C THR A 185 -5.52 8.15 8.91
N LEU A 186 -6.34 8.58 7.94
CA LEU A 186 -6.48 9.99 7.58
C LEU A 186 -7.09 10.82 8.71
N LEU A 187 -7.99 10.21 9.50
CA LEU A 187 -8.58 10.82 10.68
C LEU A 187 -7.70 10.71 11.93
N SER A 188 -6.77 9.75 11.97
CA SER A 188 -5.83 9.58 13.06
C SER A 188 -4.59 10.46 12.86
N SER A 189 -4.64 11.69 13.32
CA SER A 189 -3.50 12.41 13.92
C SER A 189 -3.96 13.76 14.45
N THR A 190 -3.43 14.17 15.58
CA THR A 190 -3.56 15.53 16.12
C THR A 190 -2.32 16.39 15.88
N ASP A 191 -1.28 15.83 15.27
CA ASP A 191 -0.04 16.56 15.03
C ASP A 191 -0.22 17.61 13.94
N SER A 192 0.47 18.75 14.11
CA SER A 192 0.50 19.79 13.10
C SER A 192 1.26 19.29 11.87
N ALA A 193 0.54 18.78 10.87
CA ALA A 193 1.12 18.47 9.57
C ALA A 193 1.66 19.76 8.93
N SER A 194 2.84 19.66 8.31
CA SER A 194 3.41 20.72 7.48
C SER A 194 3.43 20.29 6.02
N LEU A 195 3.37 21.25 5.11
CA LEU A 195 3.64 20.97 3.70
C LEU A 195 5.07 20.42 3.52
N PRO A 196 5.32 19.64 2.45
CA PRO A 196 6.67 19.18 2.13
C PRO A 196 7.63 20.36 2.01
N PRO A 197 8.86 20.26 2.55
CA PRO A 197 9.86 21.30 2.34
C PRO A 197 10.17 21.42 0.84
N HIS A 198 10.31 22.65 0.36
CA HIS A 198 10.64 22.93 -1.04
C HIS A 198 11.80 23.92 -1.16
N ASP A 199 12.90 23.44 -1.74
CA ASP A 199 14.01 24.29 -2.16
C ASP A 199 13.86 24.68 -3.63
N LEU A 200 14.14 25.95 -3.93
CA LEU A 200 14.14 26.45 -5.30
C LEU A 200 15.26 25.78 -6.12
N PRO A 201 14.93 25.21 -7.29
CA PRO A 201 15.95 24.61 -8.16
C PRO A 201 16.83 25.68 -8.80
N PRO A 202 18.08 25.35 -9.18
CA PRO A 202 18.92 26.24 -9.97
C PRO A 202 18.24 26.58 -11.32
N ILE A 203 18.26 27.85 -11.74
CA ILE A 203 17.66 28.26 -13.02
C ILE A 203 18.20 27.45 -14.20
N ALA A 204 19.49 27.10 -14.17
CA ALA A 204 20.15 26.30 -15.21
C ALA A 204 19.62 24.86 -15.36
N SER A 205 18.92 24.31 -14.35
CA SER A 205 18.27 23.00 -14.46
C SER A 205 16.84 23.06 -15.00
N LEU A 206 16.31 24.27 -15.23
CA LEU A 206 14.96 24.49 -15.72
C LEU A 206 14.98 24.72 -17.23
N TYR A 207 13.92 24.30 -17.90
CA TYR A 207 13.68 24.67 -19.29
C TYR A 207 12.61 25.75 -19.37
N ASN A 208 12.71 26.63 -20.36
CA ASN A 208 11.67 27.62 -20.63
C ASN A 208 10.64 26.99 -21.59
N ASP A 209 9.37 26.98 -21.21
CA ASP A 209 8.31 26.44 -22.06
C ASP A 209 7.80 27.49 -23.06
N SER A 210 6.84 27.11 -23.91
CA SER A 210 6.30 28.02 -24.92
C SER A 210 5.52 29.21 -24.34
N THR A 211 5.22 29.20 -23.05
CA THR A 211 4.49 30.28 -22.36
C THR A 211 5.41 31.27 -21.66
N GLY A 212 6.73 31.02 -21.67
CA GLY A 212 7.72 31.86 -20.99
C GLY A 212 8.01 31.41 -19.55
N LEU A 213 7.36 30.36 -19.06
CA LEU A 213 7.54 29.83 -17.71
C LEU A 213 8.79 28.95 -17.62
N TYR A 214 9.40 28.94 -16.44
CA TYR A 214 10.50 28.03 -16.12
C TYR A 214 9.92 26.75 -15.51
N VAL A 215 10.29 25.61 -16.07
CA VAL A 215 9.68 24.33 -15.70
C VAL A 215 10.75 23.33 -15.26
N SER A 216 10.53 22.74 -14.08
CA SER A 216 11.27 21.56 -13.62
C SER A 216 10.55 20.33 -14.15
N LYS A 217 11.11 19.64 -15.16
CA LYS A 217 10.45 18.48 -15.77
C LYS A 217 10.53 17.26 -14.86
N GLY A 218 9.38 16.69 -14.57
CA GLY A 218 9.21 15.48 -13.79
C GLY A 218 8.97 14.22 -14.63
N LYS A 219 8.89 13.07 -13.96
CA LYS A 219 8.41 11.83 -14.59
C LYS A 219 6.89 11.90 -14.76
N SER A 220 6.39 11.25 -15.82
CA SER A 220 4.96 11.01 -16.01
C SER A 220 4.55 9.65 -15.45
N PHE A 221 3.32 9.54 -14.96
CA PHE A 221 2.74 8.31 -14.45
C PHE A 221 1.53 7.88 -15.28
N MET A 222 1.73 6.86 -16.12
CA MET A 222 0.73 6.22 -17.02
C MET A 222 0.09 7.13 -18.09
N LEU A 223 -0.22 8.38 -17.76
CA LEU A 223 -0.76 9.43 -18.61
C LEU A 223 0.16 10.66 -18.50
N ASP A 224 0.43 11.34 -19.61
CA ASP A 224 1.35 12.50 -19.62
C ASP A 224 0.85 13.66 -18.76
N ILE A 225 -0.47 13.78 -18.57
CA ILE A 225 -1.08 14.79 -17.70
C ILE A 225 -0.78 14.55 -16.21
N LEU A 226 -0.52 13.31 -15.79
CA LEU A 226 -0.14 12.98 -14.41
C LEU A 226 1.38 12.97 -14.32
N ASN A 227 1.97 14.05 -13.83
CA ASN A 227 3.43 14.17 -13.80
C ASN A 227 3.95 15.02 -12.64
N GLU A 228 5.27 15.02 -12.48
CA GLU A 228 5.97 15.71 -11.39
C GLU A 228 6.44 17.13 -11.74
N ASN A 229 5.91 17.73 -12.83
CA ASN A 229 6.35 19.05 -13.25
C ASN A 229 5.98 20.12 -12.20
N LYS A 230 6.90 21.05 -12.01
CA LYS A 230 6.74 22.25 -11.17
C LYS A 230 7.07 23.48 -11.99
N TYR A 231 6.34 24.57 -11.74
CA TYR A 231 6.38 25.78 -12.56
C TYR A 231 6.90 26.97 -11.77
N TYR A 232 7.70 27.80 -12.41
CA TYR A 232 8.39 28.92 -11.79
C TYR A 232 8.36 30.14 -12.71
N THR A 233 8.51 31.31 -12.12
CA THR A 233 8.64 32.58 -12.83
C THR A 233 9.83 33.36 -12.28
N LEU A 234 10.27 34.38 -13.02
CA LEU A 234 11.26 35.34 -12.53
C LEU A 234 10.57 36.63 -12.12
N ASP A 235 11.05 37.26 -11.05
CA ASP A 235 10.72 38.66 -10.78
C ASP A 235 11.53 39.62 -11.67
N ASP A 236 11.23 40.93 -11.58
CA ASP A 236 11.90 41.98 -12.34
C ASP A 236 13.42 42.05 -12.08
N LYS A 237 13.90 41.45 -11.00
CA LYS A 237 15.33 41.40 -10.62
C LYS A 237 15.99 40.09 -11.06
N GLY A 238 15.24 39.19 -11.72
CA GLY A 238 15.72 37.90 -12.18
C GLY A 238 15.80 36.82 -11.10
N ASN A 239 15.14 37.01 -9.94
CA ASN A 239 15.06 35.95 -8.92
C ASN A 239 13.93 34.99 -9.24
N LEU A 240 14.18 33.70 -9.01
CA LEU A 240 13.21 32.64 -9.24
C LEU A 240 12.18 32.58 -8.11
N HIS A 241 10.91 32.42 -8.48
CA HIS A 241 9.79 32.24 -7.56
C HIS A 241 8.89 31.09 -8.02
N VAL A 242 8.26 30.39 -7.07
CA VAL A 242 7.21 29.41 -7.37
C VAL A 242 6.03 30.13 -8.01
N LEU A 243 5.54 29.62 -9.14
CA LEU A 243 4.44 30.24 -9.85
C LEU A 243 3.11 30.08 -9.08
N PHE A 244 2.45 31.20 -8.82
CA PHE A 244 1.05 31.26 -8.39
C PHE A 244 0.41 32.55 -8.94
N SER A 245 -0.20 32.47 -10.12
CA SER A 245 -0.86 33.59 -10.82
C SER A 245 -2.18 33.14 -11.48
N PRO A 246 -3.25 33.95 -11.41
CA PRO A 246 -4.49 33.72 -12.15
C PRO A 246 -4.32 33.66 -13.68
N GLU A 247 -3.22 34.21 -14.22
CA GLU A 247 -2.91 34.16 -15.66
C GLU A 247 -2.51 32.76 -16.13
N TYR A 248 -2.01 31.94 -15.20
CA TYR A 248 -1.57 30.56 -15.42
C TYR A 248 -2.31 29.63 -14.46
N PRO A 249 -3.64 29.47 -14.61
CA PRO A 249 -4.47 28.83 -13.62
C PRO A 249 -4.10 27.35 -13.39
N GLU A 250 -3.85 26.60 -14.46
CA GLU A 250 -3.49 25.19 -14.39
C GLU A 250 -2.17 24.97 -13.63
N GLN A 251 -1.14 25.72 -14.01
CA GLN A 251 0.21 25.61 -13.44
C GLN A 251 0.22 26.06 -11.98
N SER A 252 -0.54 27.10 -11.65
CA SER A 252 -0.66 27.64 -10.29
C SER A 252 -1.34 26.65 -9.35
N VAL A 253 -2.47 26.09 -9.76
CA VAL A 253 -3.14 25.04 -8.99
C VAL A 253 -2.24 23.83 -8.83
N ARG A 254 -1.51 23.44 -9.87
CA ARG A 254 -0.59 22.31 -9.78
C ARG A 254 0.52 22.54 -8.74
N ASN A 255 1.11 23.73 -8.70
CA ASN A 255 2.11 24.06 -7.68
C ASN A 255 1.53 24.07 -6.26
N VAL A 256 0.31 24.59 -6.07
CA VAL A 256 -0.38 24.52 -4.78
C VAL A 256 -0.57 23.06 -4.37
N MET A 257 -1.06 22.21 -5.28
CA MET A 257 -1.31 20.79 -5.00
C MET A 257 -0.03 19.98 -4.81
N TRP A 258 1.12 20.47 -5.33
CA TRP A 258 2.45 19.93 -5.03
C TRP A 258 2.94 20.29 -3.62
N GLY A 259 2.24 21.17 -2.91
CA GLY A 259 2.63 21.65 -1.59
C GLY A 259 3.89 22.51 -1.61
N ILE A 260 4.29 23.03 -2.77
CA ILE A 260 5.52 23.84 -2.93
C ILE A 260 5.26 25.35 -2.80
N THR A 261 4.00 25.73 -2.61
CA THR A 261 3.59 27.08 -2.24
C THR A 261 3.33 27.15 -0.73
N ASP A 262 3.24 28.35 -0.16
CA ASP A 262 2.82 28.54 1.24
C ASP A 262 1.31 28.30 1.48
N ILE A 263 0.56 27.88 0.46
CA ILE A 263 -0.89 27.64 0.52
C ILE A 263 -1.14 26.18 0.88
N ASP A 264 -1.76 25.96 2.04
CA ASP A 264 -2.21 24.64 2.51
C ASP A 264 -3.75 24.55 2.48
N PRO A 265 -4.37 24.22 1.34
CA PRO A 265 -5.81 24.28 1.17
C PRO A 265 -6.53 23.25 2.07
N LEU A 266 -7.73 23.62 2.51
CA LEU A 266 -8.65 22.73 3.22
C LEU A 266 -9.57 22.05 2.20
N PHE A 267 -9.60 20.71 2.20
CA PHE A 267 -10.53 19.92 1.42
C PHE A 267 -11.72 19.49 2.27
N CYS A 268 -12.93 19.59 1.71
CA CYS A 268 -14.07 18.80 2.13
C CYS A 268 -14.11 17.56 1.23
N VAL A 269 -13.69 16.43 1.78
CA VAL A 269 -13.49 15.19 1.06
C VAL A 269 -14.74 14.32 1.18
N THR A 270 -15.22 13.79 0.07
CA THR A 270 -16.16 12.67 0.02
C THR A 270 -15.41 11.40 -0.36
N HIS A 271 -15.28 10.45 0.56
CA HIS A 271 -14.54 9.22 0.32
C HIS A 271 -15.41 8.17 -0.35
N ARG A 272 -15.13 7.86 -1.61
CA ARG A 272 -15.85 6.86 -2.41
C ARG A 272 -15.37 5.46 -2.08
N MET A 273 -15.85 4.91 -0.96
CA MET A 273 -15.46 3.58 -0.48
C MET A 273 -16.21 2.44 -1.20
N TYR A 274 -15.65 1.24 -1.14
CA TYR A 274 -16.31 0.04 -1.64
C TYR A 274 -17.68 -0.19 -0.96
N GLY A 275 -18.65 -0.66 -1.75
CA GLY A 275 -20.02 -0.91 -1.28
C GLY A 275 -20.92 0.32 -1.21
N GLY A 276 -20.48 1.47 -1.72
CA GLY A 276 -21.31 2.67 -1.87
C GLY A 276 -21.47 3.51 -0.58
N TYR A 277 -20.74 3.16 0.48
CA TYR A 277 -20.63 4.02 1.65
C TYR A 277 -19.69 5.20 1.34
N THR A 278 -20.15 6.43 1.58
CA THR A 278 -19.40 7.63 1.21
C THR A 278 -19.34 8.63 2.37
N PRO A 279 -18.47 8.43 3.37
CA PRO A 279 -18.30 9.38 4.45
C PRO A 279 -17.65 10.67 3.94
N SER A 280 -17.92 11.77 4.64
CA SER A 280 -17.29 13.06 4.36
C SER A 280 -16.50 13.55 5.57
N PHE A 281 -15.37 14.19 5.31
CA PHE A 281 -14.50 14.76 6.33
C PHE A 281 -13.68 15.92 5.77
N GLU A 282 -13.10 16.72 6.66
CA GLU A 282 -12.21 17.81 6.28
C GLU A 282 -10.74 17.44 6.48
N LEU A 283 -9.90 17.86 5.55
CA LEU A 283 -8.49 17.49 5.54
C LEU A 283 -7.64 18.56 4.85
N ARG A 284 -6.48 18.90 5.42
CA ARG A 284 -5.50 19.79 4.76
C ARG A 284 -4.58 19.02 3.81
N LEU A 285 -4.07 19.71 2.80
CA LEU A 285 -3.10 19.15 1.84
C LEU A 285 -1.86 18.60 2.55
N SER A 286 -1.35 19.32 3.54
CA SER A 286 -0.21 18.90 4.38
C SER A 286 -0.41 17.51 4.99
N LYS A 287 -1.60 17.23 5.54
CA LYS A 287 -1.91 15.93 6.16
C LYS A 287 -2.00 14.80 5.12
N LEU A 288 -2.44 15.09 3.88
CA LEU A 288 -2.35 14.11 2.79
C LEU A 288 -0.90 13.70 2.51
N PHE A 289 -0.03 14.69 2.30
CA PHE A 289 1.38 14.41 2.05
C PHE A 289 2.03 13.69 3.21
N GLN A 290 1.75 14.10 4.46
CA GLN A 290 2.27 13.43 5.65
C GLN A 290 1.83 11.96 5.71
N THR A 291 0.54 11.68 5.42
CA THR A 291 0.00 10.31 5.51
C THR A 291 0.62 9.37 4.48
N PHE A 292 1.06 9.92 3.34
CA PHE A 292 1.57 9.13 2.22
C PHE A 292 3.07 9.28 1.97
N ALA A 293 3.80 10.00 2.84
CA ALA A 293 5.19 10.41 2.60
C ALA A 293 6.16 9.24 2.41
N ASP A 294 5.99 8.18 3.21
CA ASP A 294 6.99 7.11 3.31
C ASP A 294 6.89 6.08 2.17
N ASP A 295 5.66 5.82 1.70
CA ASP A 295 5.37 4.67 0.84
C ASP A 295 4.84 5.03 -0.55
N PHE A 296 4.60 6.31 -0.83
CA PHE A 296 3.94 6.73 -2.06
C PHE A 296 4.69 7.83 -2.80
N THR A 297 4.66 7.73 -4.13
CA THR A 297 5.07 8.81 -5.02
C THR A 297 3.85 9.58 -5.50
N PRO A 298 3.75 10.90 -5.23
CA PRO A 298 2.66 11.73 -5.71
C PRO A 298 2.83 12.09 -7.21
N TYR A 299 1.72 12.19 -7.92
CA TYR A 299 1.61 12.68 -9.29
C TYR A 299 0.39 13.59 -9.40
N ILE A 300 0.51 14.72 -10.09
CA ILE A 300 -0.56 15.71 -10.16
C ILE A 300 -0.94 15.93 -11.61
N GLY A 301 -2.22 15.98 -11.91
CA GLY A 301 -2.75 16.32 -13.22
C GLY A 301 -3.80 17.41 -13.10
N THR A 302 -3.81 18.30 -14.09
CA THR A 302 -4.78 19.39 -14.19
C THR A 302 -5.32 19.44 -15.62
N GLN A 303 -6.61 19.70 -15.77
CA GLN A 303 -7.25 19.87 -17.07
C GLN A 303 -8.46 20.78 -16.94
N MET A 304 -8.64 21.69 -17.91
CA MET A 304 -9.87 22.46 -18.03
C MET A 304 -11.05 21.53 -18.37
N LEU A 305 -12.10 21.54 -17.54
CA LEU A 305 -13.37 20.89 -17.85
C LEU A 305 -14.21 21.75 -18.80
N ASP A 306 -14.15 23.06 -18.59
CA ASP A 306 -14.79 24.10 -19.39
C ASP A 306 -13.99 25.40 -19.26
N GLU A 307 -14.49 26.53 -19.76
CA GLU A 307 -13.78 27.81 -19.73
C GLU A 307 -13.63 28.42 -18.32
N GLN A 308 -14.33 27.90 -17.31
CA GLN A 308 -14.39 28.46 -15.96
C GLN A 308 -13.98 27.46 -14.87
N THR A 309 -13.90 26.17 -15.19
CA THR A 309 -13.70 25.10 -14.22
C THR A 309 -12.46 24.28 -14.55
N LEU A 310 -11.50 24.28 -13.63
CA LEU A 310 -10.33 23.44 -13.66
C LEU A 310 -10.57 22.17 -12.85
N GLN A 311 -10.36 21.00 -13.43
CA GLN A 311 -10.22 19.76 -12.69
C GLN A 311 -8.76 19.56 -12.30
N CYS A 312 -8.54 19.14 -11.06
CA CYS A 312 -7.25 18.70 -10.56
C CYS A 312 -7.37 17.29 -9.98
N VAL A 313 -6.35 16.47 -10.26
CA VAL A 313 -6.21 15.10 -9.76
C VAL A 313 -4.86 14.96 -9.08
N ILE A 314 -4.86 14.45 -7.84
CA ILE A 314 -3.65 14.06 -7.11
C ILE A 314 -3.68 12.54 -6.97
N VAL A 315 -2.65 11.87 -7.47
CA VAL A 315 -2.45 10.43 -7.37
C VAL A 315 -1.27 10.15 -6.44
N PHE A 316 -1.49 9.38 -5.38
CA PHE A 316 -0.43 8.80 -4.57
C PHE A 316 -0.26 7.35 -5.00
N HIS A 317 0.87 7.03 -5.64
CA HIS A 317 1.15 5.69 -6.17
C HIS A 317 2.16 4.94 -5.31
N ASN A 318 1.79 3.75 -4.86
CA ASN A 318 2.69 2.84 -4.16
C ASN A 318 3.45 1.98 -5.19
N ASN A 319 4.76 2.19 -5.29
CA ASN A 319 5.61 1.50 -6.26
C ASN A 319 5.79 0.01 -5.94
N THR A 320 5.76 -0.35 -4.66
CA THR A 320 6.04 -1.70 -4.16
C THR A 320 4.88 -2.67 -4.37
N TYR A 321 3.63 -2.20 -4.18
CA TYR A 321 2.43 -3.03 -4.19
C TYR A 321 1.43 -2.66 -5.30
N HIS A 322 1.83 -1.76 -6.20
CA HIS A 322 1.14 -1.39 -7.44
C HIS A 322 -0.35 -1.01 -7.25
N TYR A 323 -0.64 -0.23 -6.23
CA TYR A 323 -1.94 0.39 -6.01
C TYR A 323 -1.78 1.90 -5.81
N LEU A 324 -2.89 2.62 -5.88
CA LEU A 324 -2.89 4.07 -5.71
C LEU A 324 -4.10 4.56 -4.90
N HIS A 325 -3.92 5.74 -4.34
CA HIS A 325 -4.97 6.60 -3.83
C HIS A 325 -5.10 7.82 -4.74
N MET A 326 -6.31 8.32 -4.93
CA MET A 326 -6.60 9.40 -5.86
C MET A 326 -7.57 10.40 -5.26
N ILE A 327 -7.25 11.68 -5.37
CA ILE A 327 -8.13 12.79 -5.03
C ILE A 327 -8.46 13.54 -6.30
N VAL A 328 -9.74 13.83 -6.50
CA VAL A 328 -10.24 14.59 -7.63
C VAL A 328 -11.00 15.79 -7.09
N CYS A 329 -10.66 16.99 -7.54
CA CYS A 329 -11.38 18.21 -7.16
C CYS A 329 -11.59 19.11 -8.38
N SER A 330 -12.63 19.93 -8.30
CA SER A 330 -12.93 20.97 -9.30
C SER A 330 -12.81 22.35 -8.66
N ILE A 331 -12.10 23.25 -9.32
CA ILE A 331 -11.80 24.60 -8.86
C ILE A 331 -12.24 25.58 -9.94
N SER A 332 -13.04 26.57 -9.57
CA SER A 332 -13.38 27.66 -10.48
C SER A 332 -12.18 28.60 -10.64
N ILE A 333 -11.85 29.00 -11.88
CA ILE A 333 -10.69 29.85 -12.18
C ILE A 333 -10.71 31.14 -11.35
N GLY A 334 -11.89 31.76 -11.22
CA GLY A 334 -12.07 32.99 -10.44
C GLY A 334 -11.79 32.86 -8.94
N GLU A 335 -11.61 31.64 -8.44
CA GLU A 335 -11.41 31.34 -7.01
C GLU A 335 -9.98 30.91 -6.69
N ILE A 336 -9.10 30.80 -7.69
CA ILE A 336 -7.71 30.36 -7.49
C ILE A 336 -6.97 31.24 -6.48
N GLY A 337 -7.17 32.56 -6.53
CA GLY A 337 -6.57 33.48 -5.55
C GLY A 337 -7.06 33.31 -4.11
N GLN A 338 -8.10 32.49 -3.88
CA GLN A 338 -8.74 32.27 -2.58
C GLN A 338 -8.48 30.86 -2.01
N LEU A 339 -7.60 30.06 -2.63
CA LEU A 339 -7.34 28.68 -2.21
C LEU A 339 -6.81 28.56 -0.77
N ALA A 340 -6.24 29.63 -0.21
CA ALA A 340 -5.78 29.66 1.18
C ALA A 340 -6.93 29.78 2.20
N THR A 341 -8.09 30.30 1.80
CA THR A 341 -9.21 30.61 2.70
C THR A 341 -10.48 29.85 2.37
N LYS A 342 -10.61 29.33 1.15
CA LYS A 342 -11.79 28.61 0.68
C LYS A 342 -11.60 27.10 0.80
N THR A 343 -12.64 26.40 1.25
CA THR A 343 -12.70 24.94 1.24
C THR A 343 -12.94 24.41 -0.17
N ILE A 344 -12.14 23.43 -0.59
CA ILE A 344 -12.23 22.76 -1.89
C ILE A 344 -13.04 21.47 -1.74
N GLN A 345 -14.07 21.29 -2.58
CA GLN A 345 -14.79 20.02 -2.63
C GLN A 345 -13.98 18.99 -3.41
N ALA A 346 -13.81 17.79 -2.84
CA ALA A 346 -13.04 16.73 -3.46
C ALA A 346 -13.67 15.35 -3.26
N ASP A 347 -13.48 14.48 -4.24
CA ASP A 347 -13.74 13.05 -4.13
C ASP A 347 -12.43 12.31 -3.88
N PHE A 348 -12.42 11.42 -2.90
CA PHE A 348 -11.29 10.55 -2.60
C PHE A 348 -11.60 9.11 -2.97
N PHE A 349 -10.73 8.49 -3.75
CA PHE A 349 -10.79 7.08 -4.13
C PHE A 349 -9.54 6.38 -3.61
N SER A 350 -9.71 5.35 -2.79
CA SER A 350 -8.61 4.63 -2.18
C SER A 350 -8.42 3.22 -2.73
N ASN A 351 -7.21 2.68 -2.56
CA ASN A 351 -6.88 1.28 -2.85
C ASN A 351 -7.29 0.87 -4.27
N ILE A 352 -7.02 1.74 -5.25
CA ILE A 352 -7.29 1.47 -6.66
C ILE A 352 -6.14 0.62 -7.19
N PRO A 353 -6.40 -0.59 -7.72
CA PRO A 353 -5.37 -1.34 -8.43
C PRO A 353 -4.86 -0.54 -9.64
N GLN A 354 -3.54 -0.42 -9.80
CA GLN A 354 -2.93 0.43 -10.83
C GLN A 354 -3.47 0.18 -12.26
N HIS A 355 -3.81 -1.07 -12.59
CA HIS A 355 -4.34 -1.42 -13.92
C HIS A 355 -5.74 -0.84 -14.23
N ASN A 356 -6.45 -0.31 -13.23
CA ASN A 356 -7.76 0.30 -13.42
C ASN A 356 -7.71 1.79 -13.76
N LEU A 357 -6.55 2.45 -13.68
CA LEU A 357 -6.45 3.90 -13.91
C LEU A 357 -6.92 4.31 -15.32
N LYS A 358 -6.63 3.50 -16.35
CA LYS A 358 -7.09 3.77 -17.74
C LYS A 358 -8.62 3.80 -17.91
N LYS A 359 -9.38 3.31 -16.92
CA LYS A 359 -10.85 3.32 -16.95
C LYS A 359 -11.44 4.51 -16.19
N LEU A 360 -10.61 5.32 -15.52
CA LEU A 360 -11.04 6.44 -14.68
C LEU A 360 -10.95 7.79 -15.39
N PHE A 361 -10.26 7.85 -16.54
CA PHE A 361 -10.10 9.04 -17.38
C PHE A 361 -10.79 8.85 -18.72
#